data_AF-A0A101C7D9-F1
#
_entry.id   AF-A0A101C7D9-F1
#
_cell.length_a   1.000
_cell.length_b   1.000
_cell.length_c   1.000
_cell.angle_alpha   90.00
_cell.angle_beta   90.00
_cell.angle_gamma   90.00
#
_symmetry.space_group_name_H-M   'P 1'
#
loop_
_entity.id
_entity.type
_entity.pdbx_description
1 polymer ?
#
loop_
_entity_poly.entity_id
_entity_poly.type
_entity_poly.pdbx_seq_one_letter_code
_entity_poly.pdbx_strand_id
1 'polypeptide(L)'
;MKIFRIAALSCLLVLSLNSCKKEQETDWKVEIKNPAEKVEVTDISKEFYDQNVPLEQFTSKFPWFQGTVPDEDFGKRRADAQEIKIYKEAIGKIDQKKLQSELQDLFSHIKFYFPQFKSPKVFLFSSALQMIQDPLLYDDKTNFLFIDISGFMGDKNANYKGLELYFQKSMNPSNIVPKVSRMFAENIVPYTGNSQKFIDLLVYNGKVMTLQDAFLPEIPDYLKMDYTKEQYDWSKANEANIYNYFVENNLIFGDDHRLAERFIAPGPFSKFYTEIDNSSSPMVGIFTGWQICREYLKKKPETKLVDFLKMDATQIFNEAGYKPKLEE
;
A
#
# COMPACT_ATOMS: atom_id res chain seq x y z
N MET A 1 1.99 73.14 1.82
CA MET A 1 1.21 71.90 2.07
C MET A 1 0.72 71.29 0.75
N LYS A 2 1.56 70.62 -0.05
CA LYS A 2 1.08 69.85 -1.22
C LYS A 2 2.02 68.71 -1.69
N ILE A 3 3.06 68.37 -0.91
CA ILE A 3 4.04 67.33 -1.29
C ILE A 3 3.96 66.09 -0.37
N PHE A 4 3.34 66.20 0.81
CA PHE A 4 3.24 65.09 1.78
C PHE A 4 2.07 64.12 1.58
N ARG A 5 1.21 64.33 0.56
CA ARG A 5 0.04 63.47 0.33
C ARG A 5 0.24 62.39 -0.75
N ILE A 6 1.35 62.41 -1.48
CA ILE A 6 1.61 61.42 -2.55
C ILE A 6 2.50 60.27 -2.03
N ALA A 7 3.34 60.50 -1.01
CA ALA A 7 4.15 59.45 -0.40
C ALA A 7 3.33 58.43 0.42
N ALA A 8 2.18 58.84 0.98
CA ALA A 8 1.32 57.96 1.77
C ALA A 8 0.43 57.02 0.91
N LEU A 9 0.29 57.28 -0.39
CA LEU A 9 -0.48 56.43 -1.30
C LEU A 9 0.37 55.34 -1.98
N SER A 10 1.71 55.43 -1.95
CA SER A 10 2.60 54.40 -2.51
C SER A 10 3.02 53.33 -1.52
N CYS A 11 2.93 53.56 -0.20
CA CYS A 11 3.29 52.56 0.81
C CYS A 11 2.15 51.59 1.17
N LEU A 12 0.92 51.84 0.74
CA LEU A 12 -0.24 50.98 1.02
C LEU A 12 -0.53 49.95 -0.08
N LEU A 13 0.22 49.97 -1.19
CA LEU A 13 0.02 49.02 -2.32
C LEU A 13 0.98 47.82 -2.32
N VAL A 14 1.87 47.69 -1.33
CA VAL A 14 2.94 46.67 -1.33
C VAL A 14 2.68 45.52 -0.34
N LEU A 15 1.59 45.54 0.43
CA LEU A 15 1.35 44.57 1.51
C LEU A 15 0.31 43.47 1.23
N SER A 16 -0.17 43.30 -0.01
CA SER A 16 -1.21 42.30 -0.32
C SER A 16 -0.81 41.24 -1.35
N LEU A 17 0.49 40.93 -1.47
CA LEU A 17 0.97 39.78 -2.25
C LEU A 17 1.67 38.73 -1.38
N ASN A 18 1.14 38.46 -0.19
CA ASN A 18 1.27 37.12 0.38
C ASN A 18 0.20 36.23 -0.25
N SER A 19 0.39 35.94 -1.53
CA SER A 19 -0.16 34.72 -2.11
C SER A 19 0.57 33.58 -1.42
N CYS A 20 0.00 33.06 -0.33
CA CYS A 20 0.19 31.67 0.03
C CYS A 20 -0.10 30.89 -1.25
N LYS A 21 0.95 30.54 -1.99
CA LYS A 21 0.86 29.53 -3.03
C LYS A 21 0.30 28.32 -2.31
N LYS A 22 -1.00 28.06 -2.44
CA LYS A 22 -1.56 26.75 -2.14
C LYS A 22 -0.65 25.79 -2.89
N GLU A 23 0.11 25.01 -2.15
CA GLU A 23 0.94 23.99 -2.74
C GLU A 23 0.01 23.13 -3.59
N GLN A 24 0.29 23.12 -4.89
CA GLN A 24 -0.53 22.42 -5.86
C GLN A 24 -0.18 20.94 -5.75
N GLU A 25 -0.75 20.26 -4.75
CA GLU A 25 -0.64 18.82 -4.63
C GLU A 25 -1.31 18.15 -5.82
N THR A 26 -0.82 16.97 -6.21
CA THR A 26 -1.45 16.16 -7.25
C THR A 26 -2.82 15.71 -6.75
N ASP A 27 -3.88 16.13 -7.43
CA ASP A 27 -5.25 15.74 -7.07
C ASP A 27 -5.59 14.37 -7.67
N TRP A 28 -5.64 13.37 -6.81
CA TRP A 28 -6.01 11.99 -7.15
C TRP A 28 -7.52 11.75 -7.09
N LYS A 29 -8.32 12.73 -6.64
CA LYS A 29 -9.78 12.61 -6.53
C LYS A 29 -10.44 12.83 -7.89
N VAL A 30 -10.32 11.82 -8.74
CA VAL A 30 -10.86 11.85 -10.10
C VAL A 30 -12.34 11.47 -10.15
N GLU A 31 -13.10 12.06 -11.07
CA GLU A 31 -14.47 11.66 -11.35
C GLU A 31 -14.51 10.40 -12.22
N ILE A 32 -14.97 9.28 -11.64
CA ILE A 32 -15.12 8.01 -12.37
C ILE A 32 -16.47 7.97 -13.10
N LYS A 33 -16.44 8.29 -14.39
CA LYS A 33 -17.65 8.24 -15.25
C LYS A 33 -18.09 6.83 -15.60
N ASN A 34 -17.13 5.92 -15.76
CA ASN A 34 -17.36 4.53 -16.16
C ASN A 34 -16.73 3.59 -15.12
N PRO A 35 -17.46 3.26 -14.04
CA PRO A 35 -16.93 2.38 -13.01
C PRO A 35 -16.63 0.97 -13.55
N ALA A 36 -15.81 0.24 -12.80
CA ALA A 36 -15.59 -1.18 -13.02
C ALA A 36 -16.89 -1.97 -12.83
N GLU A 37 -16.89 -3.19 -13.37
CA GLU A 37 -17.98 -4.15 -13.15
C GLU A 37 -18.17 -4.42 -11.66
N LYS A 38 -19.40 -4.74 -11.27
CA LYS A 38 -19.72 -5.05 -9.88
C LYS A 38 -18.88 -6.24 -9.42
N VAL A 39 -18.18 -6.08 -8.30
CA VAL A 39 -17.36 -7.13 -7.71
C VAL A 39 -18.24 -8.10 -6.93
N GLU A 40 -18.27 -9.36 -7.37
CA GLU A 40 -18.83 -10.46 -6.60
C GLU A 40 -17.73 -11.12 -5.78
N VAL A 41 -17.86 -11.06 -4.45
CA VAL A 41 -16.96 -11.72 -3.53
C VAL A 41 -17.56 -13.07 -3.15
N THR A 42 -16.86 -14.16 -3.47
CA THR A 42 -17.29 -15.53 -3.17
C THR A 42 -16.52 -16.06 -1.97
N ASP A 43 -17.21 -16.31 -0.86
CA ASP A 43 -16.63 -17.04 0.28
C ASP A 43 -16.60 -18.55 -0.01
N ILE A 44 -15.46 -19.04 -0.45
CA ILE A 44 -15.22 -20.46 -0.73
C ILE A 44 -15.25 -21.25 0.58
N SER A 45 -14.65 -20.70 1.64
CA SER A 45 -14.53 -21.38 2.92
C SER A 45 -15.87 -21.64 3.59
N LYS A 46 -16.89 -20.82 3.31
CA LYS A 46 -18.27 -21.08 3.74
C LYS A 46 -18.77 -22.44 3.29
N GLU A 47 -18.57 -22.76 2.02
CA GLU A 47 -18.98 -24.05 1.46
C GLU A 47 -17.99 -25.14 1.86
N PHE A 48 -16.68 -24.83 1.85
CA PHE A 48 -15.65 -25.79 2.25
C PHE A 48 -15.84 -26.30 3.67
N TYR A 49 -16.19 -25.48 4.64
CA TYR A 49 -16.35 -25.92 6.04
C TYR A 49 -17.77 -26.40 6.39
N ASP A 50 -18.74 -26.33 5.46
CA ASP A 50 -20.09 -26.87 5.66
C ASP A 50 -20.08 -28.39 5.52
N GLN A 51 -20.35 -29.11 6.63
CA GLN A 51 -20.38 -30.57 6.66
C GLN A 51 -21.57 -31.17 5.90
N ASN A 52 -22.58 -30.37 5.56
CA ASN A 52 -23.73 -30.82 4.78
C ASN A 52 -23.45 -30.84 3.28
N VAL A 53 -22.35 -30.22 2.83
CA VAL A 53 -21.96 -30.21 1.42
C VAL A 53 -20.96 -31.35 1.19
N PRO A 54 -21.26 -32.34 0.33
CA PRO A 54 -20.31 -33.41 0.01
C PRO A 54 -19.00 -32.87 -0.56
N LEU A 55 -17.90 -33.58 -0.30
CA LEU A 55 -16.58 -33.19 -0.83
C LEU A 55 -16.57 -33.13 -2.36
N GLU A 56 -17.15 -34.15 -3.01
CA GLU A 56 -17.27 -34.24 -4.46
C GLU A 56 -18.06 -33.07 -5.07
N GLN A 57 -19.11 -32.59 -4.38
CA GLN A 57 -19.87 -31.42 -4.83
C GLN A 57 -19.01 -30.16 -4.77
N PHE A 58 -18.28 -29.96 -3.66
CA PHE A 58 -17.38 -28.82 -3.50
C PHE A 58 -16.26 -28.84 -4.55
N THR A 59 -15.59 -29.98 -4.74
CA THR A 59 -14.48 -30.12 -5.70
C THR A 59 -14.95 -30.00 -7.14
N SER A 60 -16.17 -30.42 -7.46
CA SER A 60 -16.78 -30.18 -8.77
C SER A 60 -17.01 -28.69 -9.05
N LYS A 61 -17.37 -27.91 -8.02
CA LYS A 61 -17.61 -26.46 -8.14
C LYS A 61 -16.31 -25.66 -8.15
N PHE A 62 -15.30 -26.07 -7.38
CA PHE A 62 -14.01 -25.40 -7.24
C PHE A 62 -12.84 -26.36 -7.49
N PRO A 63 -12.71 -26.96 -8.70
CA PRO A 63 -11.73 -28.02 -8.97
C PRO A 63 -10.28 -27.55 -8.84
N TRP A 64 -10.03 -26.26 -9.00
CA TRP A 64 -8.72 -25.63 -8.86
C TRP A 64 -8.33 -25.32 -7.40
N PHE A 65 -9.27 -25.33 -6.45
CA PHE A 65 -9.01 -24.90 -5.07
C PHE A 65 -8.24 -25.94 -4.26
N GLN A 66 -8.46 -27.23 -4.54
CA GLN A 66 -7.74 -28.32 -3.88
C GLN A 66 -6.25 -28.39 -4.30
N GLY A 67 -5.93 -27.93 -5.51
CA GLY A 67 -4.57 -27.95 -6.04
C GLY A 67 -3.97 -29.36 -6.07
N THR A 68 -2.87 -29.56 -5.35
CA THR A 68 -2.15 -30.84 -5.26
C THR A 68 -2.43 -31.61 -3.96
N VAL A 69 -3.35 -31.13 -3.11
CA VAL A 69 -3.68 -31.76 -1.82
C VAL A 69 -4.49 -33.04 -2.05
N PRO A 70 -4.13 -34.20 -1.47
CA PRO A 70 -4.92 -35.42 -1.59
C PRO A 70 -6.31 -35.31 -0.96
N ASP A 71 -7.31 -36.01 -1.52
CA ASP A 71 -8.69 -36.03 -1.01
C ASP A 71 -8.77 -36.39 0.48
N GLU A 72 -7.91 -37.31 0.94
CA GLU A 72 -7.85 -37.73 2.34
C GLU A 72 -7.51 -36.56 3.27
N ASP A 73 -6.45 -35.81 2.94
CA ASP A 73 -6.02 -34.66 3.75
C ASP A 73 -7.01 -33.50 3.63
N PHE A 74 -7.55 -33.29 2.42
CA PHE A 74 -8.55 -32.27 2.18
C PHE A 74 -9.85 -32.53 2.97
N GLY A 75 -10.27 -33.79 3.07
CA GLY A 75 -11.38 -34.25 3.89
C GLY A 75 -11.13 -34.07 5.40
N LYS A 76 -9.92 -34.38 5.88
CA LYS A 76 -9.54 -34.14 7.30
C LYS A 76 -9.62 -32.66 7.65
N ARG A 77 -9.02 -31.79 6.84
CA ARG A 77 -8.98 -30.34 7.08
C ARG A 77 -10.37 -29.71 7.10
N ARG A 78 -11.23 -30.10 6.17
CA ARG A 78 -12.63 -29.65 6.11
C ARG A 78 -13.41 -29.93 7.40
N ALA A 79 -13.12 -31.04 8.09
CA ALA A 79 -13.78 -31.42 9.33
C ALA A 79 -13.04 -30.96 10.60
N ASP A 80 -11.88 -30.29 10.47
CA ASP A 80 -11.08 -29.87 11.60
C ASP A 80 -11.76 -28.74 12.38
N ALA A 81 -12.07 -29.01 13.65
CA ALA A 81 -12.80 -28.07 14.50
C ALA A 81 -12.04 -26.76 14.76
N GLN A 82 -10.70 -26.80 14.77
CA GLN A 82 -9.87 -25.63 14.99
C GLN A 82 -9.79 -24.78 13.72
N GLU A 83 -9.62 -25.37 12.54
CA GLU A 83 -9.68 -24.65 11.26
C GLU A 83 -11.04 -23.97 11.07
N ILE A 84 -12.14 -24.68 11.35
CA ILE A 84 -13.51 -24.13 11.29
C ILE A 84 -13.66 -22.94 12.24
N LYS A 85 -13.10 -23.02 13.45
CA LYS A 85 -13.14 -21.94 14.44
C LYS A 85 -12.39 -20.70 13.94
N ILE A 86 -11.19 -20.87 13.39
CA ILE A 86 -10.39 -19.77 12.82
C ILE A 86 -11.15 -19.11 11.68
N TYR A 87 -11.70 -19.90 10.75
CA TYR A 87 -12.51 -19.38 9.65
C TYR A 87 -13.70 -18.54 10.16
N LYS A 88 -14.47 -19.08 11.13
CA LYS A 88 -15.64 -18.39 11.69
C LYS A 88 -15.27 -17.07 12.38
N GLU A 89 -14.14 -17.06 13.09
CA GLU A 89 -13.62 -15.85 13.71
C GLU A 89 -13.24 -14.82 12.65
N ALA A 90 -12.46 -15.22 11.64
CA ALA A 90 -11.99 -14.35 10.57
C ALA A 90 -13.14 -13.75 9.75
N ILE A 91 -14.06 -14.59 9.25
CA ILE A 91 -15.19 -14.12 8.44
C ILE A 91 -16.13 -13.21 9.25
N GLY A 92 -16.24 -13.45 10.57
CA GLY A 92 -17.02 -12.60 11.48
C GLY A 92 -16.47 -11.18 11.66
N LYS A 93 -15.21 -10.92 11.28
CA LYS A 93 -14.59 -9.58 11.30
C LYS A 93 -14.79 -8.81 9.99
N ILE A 94 -15.25 -9.46 8.93
CA ILE A 94 -15.31 -8.89 7.59
C ILE A 94 -16.76 -8.56 7.23
N ASP A 95 -17.03 -7.28 7.01
CA ASP A 95 -18.24 -6.85 6.32
C ASP A 95 -18.04 -7.08 4.80
N GLN A 96 -18.58 -8.20 4.30
CA GLN A 96 -18.43 -8.58 2.90
C GLN A 96 -19.06 -7.57 1.94
N LYS A 97 -20.17 -6.91 2.32
CA LYS A 97 -20.82 -5.93 1.45
C LYS A 97 -19.97 -4.67 1.34
N LYS A 98 -19.41 -4.22 2.46
CA LYS A 98 -18.45 -3.12 2.47
C LYS A 98 -17.21 -3.47 1.65
N LEU A 99 -16.63 -4.64 1.86
CA LEU A 99 -15.45 -5.11 1.10
C LEU A 99 -15.72 -5.15 -0.41
N GLN A 100 -16.89 -5.66 -0.83
CA GLN A 100 -17.30 -5.64 -2.25
C GLN A 100 -17.31 -4.21 -2.83
N SER A 101 -17.87 -3.26 -2.09
CA SER A 101 -17.93 -1.86 -2.51
C SER A 101 -16.54 -1.22 -2.60
N GLU A 102 -15.69 -1.46 -1.62
CA GLU A 102 -14.33 -0.89 -1.58
C GLU A 102 -13.43 -1.51 -2.67
N LEU A 103 -13.56 -2.82 -2.94
CA LEU A 103 -12.86 -3.46 -4.06
C LEU A 103 -13.36 -2.97 -5.41
N GLN A 104 -14.68 -2.73 -5.57
CA GLN A 104 -15.22 -2.15 -6.78
C GLN A 104 -14.68 -0.74 -7.02
N ASP A 105 -14.58 0.08 -5.97
CA ASP A 105 -14.00 1.41 -6.04
C ASP A 105 -12.53 1.36 -6.46
N LEU A 106 -11.72 0.52 -5.79
CA LEU A 106 -10.33 0.27 -6.15
C LEU A 106 -10.18 -0.13 -7.62
N PHE A 107 -10.93 -1.14 -8.07
CA PHE A 107 -10.86 -1.63 -9.45
C PHE A 107 -11.31 -0.59 -10.47
N SER A 108 -12.23 0.30 -10.08
CA SER A 108 -12.65 1.41 -10.93
C SER A 108 -11.53 2.43 -11.12
N HIS A 109 -10.81 2.77 -10.05
CA HIS A 109 -9.63 3.65 -10.13
C HIS A 109 -8.50 3.01 -10.93
N ILE A 110 -8.21 1.71 -10.72
CA ILE A 110 -7.21 1.01 -11.53
C ILE A 110 -7.60 1.06 -13.01
N LYS A 111 -8.85 0.75 -13.36
CA LYS A 111 -9.34 0.80 -14.74
C LYS A 111 -9.29 2.21 -15.35
N PHE A 112 -9.50 3.26 -14.56
CA PHE A 112 -9.40 4.64 -15.00
C PHE A 112 -7.99 4.96 -15.53
N TYR A 113 -6.95 4.61 -14.78
CA TYR A 113 -5.56 4.83 -15.18
C TYR A 113 -5.03 3.79 -16.16
N PHE A 114 -5.58 2.57 -16.12
CA PHE A 114 -5.18 1.42 -16.92
C PHE A 114 -6.41 0.80 -17.62
N PRO A 115 -6.87 1.35 -18.77
CA PRO A 115 -8.12 0.92 -19.41
C PRO A 115 -8.19 -0.55 -19.85
N GLN A 116 -7.04 -1.22 -19.96
CA GLN A 116 -6.95 -2.66 -20.28
C GLN A 116 -7.15 -3.56 -19.05
N PHE A 117 -7.21 -2.98 -17.84
CA PHE A 117 -7.45 -3.71 -16.61
C PHE A 117 -8.82 -4.39 -16.66
N LYS A 118 -8.83 -5.67 -16.28
CA LYS A 118 -10.05 -6.47 -16.10
C LYS A 118 -10.19 -6.78 -14.63
N SER A 119 -11.33 -6.43 -14.05
CA SER A 119 -11.61 -6.74 -12.65
C SER A 119 -11.51 -8.25 -12.41
N PRO A 120 -10.75 -8.70 -11.39
CA PRO A 120 -10.65 -10.11 -11.07
C PRO A 120 -11.94 -10.63 -10.45
N LYS A 121 -12.16 -11.94 -10.55
CA LYS A 121 -13.11 -12.62 -9.66
C LYS A 121 -12.48 -12.75 -8.28
N VAL A 122 -13.21 -12.36 -7.24
CA VAL A 122 -12.67 -12.29 -5.89
C VAL A 122 -13.19 -13.45 -5.05
N PHE A 123 -12.28 -14.15 -4.40
CA PHE A 123 -12.54 -15.29 -3.56
C PHE A 123 -12.00 -15.06 -2.15
N LEU A 124 -12.85 -15.23 -1.15
CA LEU A 124 -12.42 -15.32 0.25
C LEU A 124 -12.24 -16.78 0.62
N PHE A 125 -11.16 -17.07 1.34
CA PHE A 125 -10.95 -18.37 1.94
C PHE A 125 -10.15 -18.21 3.24
N SER A 126 -10.08 -19.25 4.05
CA SER A 126 -9.21 -19.35 5.21
C SER A 126 -8.18 -20.44 4.93
N SER A 127 -6.90 -20.09 5.02
CA SER A 127 -5.81 -21.08 4.94
C SER A 127 -5.55 -21.80 6.28
N ALA A 128 -6.31 -21.44 7.32
CA ALA A 128 -6.02 -21.80 8.70
C ALA A 128 -4.60 -21.35 9.12
N LEU A 129 -4.29 -20.08 8.84
CA LEU A 129 -3.02 -19.40 9.17
C LEU A 129 -1.79 -19.86 8.37
N GLN A 130 -1.93 -20.77 7.41
CA GLN A 130 -0.81 -21.24 6.58
C GLN A 130 -0.23 -20.14 5.68
N MET A 131 -1.08 -19.23 5.20
CA MET A 131 -0.71 -18.09 4.33
C MET A 131 -0.75 -16.76 5.07
N ILE A 132 -0.67 -16.77 6.41
CA ILE A 132 -0.84 -15.59 7.26
C ILE A 132 0.14 -14.44 6.95
N GLN A 133 1.35 -14.75 6.47
CA GLN A 133 2.36 -13.74 6.13
C GLN A 133 2.08 -13.07 4.77
N ASP A 134 1.58 -13.86 3.82
CA ASP A 134 1.25 -13.43 2.46
C ASP A 134 -0.19 -13.86 2.10
N PRO A 135 -1.21 -13.17 2.66
CA PRO A 135 -2.59 -13.64 2.60
C PRO A 135 -3.29 -13.33 1.26
N LEU A 136 -2.56 -12.91 0.24
CA LEU A 136 -3.10 -12.54 -1.06
C LEU A 136 -2.43 -13.36 -2.17
N LEU A 137 -3.24 -13.88 -3.08
CA LEU A 137 -2.74 -14.54 -4.29
C LEU A 137 -3.56 -14.07 -5.48
N TYR A 138 -2.86 -13.63 -6.52
CA TYR A 138 -3.47 -13.23 -7.79
C TYR A 138 -2.91 -14.09 -8.93
N ASP A 139 -3.82 -14.74 -9.65
CA ASP A 139 -3.50 -15.51 -10.86
C ASP A 139 -3.91 -14.70 -12.09
N ASP A 140 -2.93 -14.23 -12.84
CA ASP A 140 -3.09 -13.41 -14.03
C ASP A 140 -3.76 -14.15 -15.20
N LYS A 141 -3.59 -15.48 -15.28
CA LYS A 141 -4.14 -16.32 -16.36
C LYS A 141 -5.64 -16.55 -16.16
N THR A 142 -6.05 -16.87 -14.94
CA THR A 142 -7.47 -17.08 -14.60
C THR A 142 -8.18 -15.79 -14.22
N ASN A 143 -7.43 -14.73 -13.93
CA ASN A 143 -7.89 -13.45 -13.40
C ASN A 143 -8.65 -13.62 -12.07
N PHE A 144 -8.09 -14.45 -11.19
CA PHE A 144 -8.64 -14.75 -9.87
C PHE A 144 -7.81 -14.06 -8.79
N LEU A 145 -8.50 -13.40 -7.85
CA LEU A 145 -7.92 -12.84 -6.64
C LEU A 145 -8.41 -13.66 -5.44
N PHE A 146 -7.47 -14.29 -4.74
CA PHE A 146 -7.70 -15.02 -3.51
C PHE A 146 -7.24 -14.18 -2.32
N ILE A 147 -8.13 -14.05 -1.34
CA ILE A 147 -7.89 -13.33 -0.09
C ILE A 147 -8.06 -14.32 1.05
N ASP A 148 -6.95 -14.66 1.71
CA ASP A 148 -6.94 -15.43 2.94
C ASP A 148 -7.38 -14.54 4.11
N ILE A 149 -8.64 -14.69 4.50
CA ILE A 149 -9.24 -13.89 5.56
C ILE A 149 -8.64 -14.19 6.93
N SER A 150 -8.01 -15.35 7.10
CA SER A 150 -7.35 -15.71 8.36
C SER A 150 -6.12 -14.83 8.66
N GLY A 151 -5.62 -14.07 7.68
CA GLY A 151 -4.59 -13.05 7.86
C GLY A 151 -5.09 -11.67 8.33
N PHE A 152 -6.41 -11.49 8.55
CA PHE A 152 -7.01 -10.19 8.81
C PHE A 152 -7.91 -10.15 10.06
N MET A 153 -7.57 -10.90 11.11
CA MET A 153 -8.38 -11.05 12.33
C MET A 153 -8.12 -9.99 13.40
N GLY A 154 -7.09 -9.17 13.21
CA GLY A 154 -6.74 -8.03 14.04
C GLY A 154 -5.37 -8.16 14.73
N ASP A 155 -4.78 -7.02 15.10
CA ASP A 155 -3.57 -7.01 15.92
C ASP A 155 -3.80 -7.71 17.28
N LYS A 156 -2.77 -8.43 17.76
CA LYS A 156 -2.77 -9.20 19.02
C LYS A 156 -3.85 -10.27 19.10
N ASN A 157 -4.33 -10.77 17.96
CA ASN A 157 -5.25 -11.89 17.95
C ASN A 157 -4.60 -13.14 18.59
N ALA A 158 -5.35 -13.88 19.41
CA ALA A 158 -4.83 -15.06 20.12
C ALA A 158 -4.31 -16.16 19.17
N ASN A 159 -4.85 -16.24 17.94
CA ASN A 159 -4.42 -17.18 16.92
C ASN A 159 -3.05 -16.80 16.32
N TYR A 160 -2.58 -15.56 16.48
CA TYR A 160 -1.30 -15.07 15.94
C TYR A 160 -0.13 -15.24 16.92
N LYS A 161 -0.28 -16.11 17.93
CA LYS A 161 0.77 -16.37 18.90
C LYS A 161 2.03 -16.89 18.20
N GLY A 162 3.16 -16.22 18.45
CA GLY A 162 4.45 -16.55 17.86
C GLY A 162 4.79 -15.74 16.60
N LEU A 163 3.84 -14.99 16.04
CA LEU A 163 4.12 -14.02 14.98
C LEU A 163 4.58 -12.69 15.59
N GLU A 164 5.61 -12.08 15.00
CA GLU A 164 6.14 -10.81 15.49
C GLU A 164 5.10 -9.69 15.40
N LEU A 165 5.00 -8.87 16.45
CA LEU A 165 3.94 -7.88 16.60
C LEU A 165 3.90 -6.84 15.47
N TYR A 166 5.03 -6.55 14.83
CA TYR A 166 5.05 -5.55 13.77
C TYR A 166 4.31 -6.01 12.52
N PHE A 167 4.26 -7.31 12.22
CA PHE A 167 3.43 -7.83 11.13
C PHE A 167 1.94 -7.64 11.45
N GLN A 168 1.55 -7.94 12.69
CA GLN A 168 0.17 -7.93 13.16
C GLN A 168 -0.51 -6.56 13.08
N LYS A 169 0.27 -5.46 13.11
CA LYS A 169 -0.24 -4.07 12.97
C LYS A 169 -1.07 -3.84 11.70
N SER A 170 -0.81 -4.60 10.64
CA SER A 170 -1.52 -4.51 9.36
C SER A 170 -2.42 -5.72 9.06
N MET A 171 -2.66 -6.57 10.04
CA MET A 171 -3.45 -7.80 9.90
C MET A 171 -4.89 -7.59 10.34
N ASN A 172 -5.51 -6.50 9.90
CA ASN A 172 -6.87 -6.10 10.25
C ASN A 172 -7.74 -6.00 8.98
N PRO A 173 -9.08 -6.08 9.08
CA PRO A 173 -9.97 -5.99 7.91
C PRO A 173 -9.77 -4.70 7.09
N SER A 174 -9.40 -3.59 7.75
CA SER A 174 -9.11 -2.30 7.10
C SER A 174 -7.88 -2.32 6.18
N ASN A 175 -7.02 -3.33 6.29
CA ASN A 175 -5.81 -3.47 5.48
C ASN A 175 -6.02 -4.36 4.24
N ILE A 176 -7.16 -5.03 4.09
CA ILE A 176 -7.42 -5.91 2.94
C ILE A 176 -7.29 -5.12 1.63
N VAL A 177 -8.06 -4.04 1.48
CA VAL A 177 -8.10 -3.23 0.25
C VAL A 177 -6.77 -2.52 -0.03
N PRO A 178 -6.10 -1.89 0.96
CA PRO A 178 -4.73 -1.38 0.78
C PRO A 178 -3.73 -2.42 0.29
N LYS A 179 -3.73 -3.64 0.85
CA LYS A 179 -2.81 -4.70 0.42
C LYS A 179 -3.14 -5.22 -0.98
N VAL A 180 -4.43 -5.34 -1.33
CA VAL A 180 -4.85 -5.69 -2.70
C VAL A 180 -4.39 -4.61 -3.70
N SER A 181 -4.58 -3.34 -3.35
CA SER A 181 -4.09 -2.20 -4.15
C SER A 181 -2.57 -2.26 -4.35
N ARG A 182 -1.81 -2.48 -3.27
CA ARG A 182 -0.35 -2.63 -3.33
C ARG A 182 0.09 -3.77 -4.26
N MET A 183 -0.52 -4.94 -4.14
CA MET A 183 -0.23 -6.10 -4.99
C MET A 183 -0.43 -5.78 -6.48
N PHE A 184 -1.53 -5.08 -6.84
CA PHE A 184 -1.73 -4.64 -8.22
C PHE A 184 -0.73 -3.55 -8.64
N ALA A 185 -0.41 -2.61 -7.75
CA ALA A 185 0.58 -1.58 -8.01
C ALA A 185 1.96 -2.18 -8.30
N GLU A 186 2.43 -3.13 -7.49
CA GLU A 186 3.72 -3.82 -7.65
C GLU A 186 3.79 -4.60 -8.97
N ASN A 187 2.69 -5.21 -9.41
CA ASN A 187 2.59 -5.87 -10.71
C ASN A 187 2.62 -4.90 -11.90
N ILE A 188 2.19 -3.64 -11.70
CA ILE A 188 2.15 -2.60 -12.74
C ILE A 188 3.49 -1.86 -12.85
N VAL A 189 4.14 -1.57 -11.73
CA VAL A 189 5.43 -0.85 -11.73
C VAL A 189 6.50 -1.72 -12.35
N PRO A 190 7.17 -1.28 -13.44
CA PRO A 190 8.26 -2.04 -14.01
C PRO A 190 9.40 -2.23 -13.00
N TYR A 191 9.68 -3.49 -12.65
CA TYR A 191 10.85 -3.82 -11.85
C TYR A 191 12.02 -4.20 -12.76
N THR A 192 13.11 -3.46 -12.67
CA THR A 192 14.36 -3.83 -13.34
C THR A 192 15.19 -4.67 -12.35
N GLY A 193 15.38 -5.96 -12.64
CA GLY A 193 16.18 -6.87 -11.80
C GLY A 193 17.66 -6.47 -11.61
N ASN A 194 18.09 -5.38 -12.25
CA ASN A 194 19.41 -4.77 -12.15
C ASN A 194 19.42 -3.52 -11.25
N SER A 195 18.39 -3.27 -10.45
CA SER A 195 18.35 -2.22 -9.43
C SER A 195 19.46 -2.47 -8.38
N GLN A 196 20.65 -1.90 -8.61
CA GLN A 196 21.80 -2.07 -7.73
C GLN A 196 21.91 -0.95 -6.69
N LYS A 197 21.31 0.22 -6.93
CA LYS A 197 21.48 1.39 -6.05
C LYS A 197 20.28 1.61 -5.15
N PHE A 198 20.52 2.22 -4.00
CA PHE A 198 19.47 2.54 -3.05
C PHE A 198 18.41 3.47 -3.64
N ILE A 199 18.80 4.44 -4.48
CA ILE A 199 17.84 5.34 -5.15
C ILE A 199 16.85 4.59 -6.05
N ASP A 200 17.29 3.50 -6.70
CA ASP A 200 16.40 2.68 -7.53
C ASP A 200 15.32 2.02 -6.66
N LEU A 201 15.71 1.51 -5.48
CA LEU A 201 14.80 0.93 -4.50
C LEU A 201 13.84 1.98 -3.91
N LEU A 202 14.34 3.17 -3.56
CA LEU A 202 13.53 4.28 -3.04
C LEU A 202 12.46 4.67 -4.08
N VAL A 203 12.87 4.96 -5.31
CA VAL A 203 11.94 5.44 -6.35
C VAL A 203 11.01 4.33 -6.83
N TYR A 204 11.45 3.06 -6.90
CA TYR A 204 10.55 1.94 -7.18
C TYR A 204 9.41 1.89 -6.16
N ASN A 205 9.73 1.92 -4.86
CA ASN A 205 8.71 1.93 -3.81
C ASN A 205 7.88 3.21 -3.83
N GLY A 206 8.48 4.35 -4.17
CA GLY A 206 7.76 5.61 -4.36
C GLY A 206 6.73 5.57 -5.49
N LYS A 207 7.04 4.89 -6.60
CA LYS A 207 6.10 4.64 -7.71
C LYS A 207 4.95 3.73 -7.28
N VAL A 208 5.23 2.67 -6.51
CA VAL A 208 4.19 1.79 -5.94
C VAL A 208 3.25 2.60 -5.03
N MET A 209 3.80 3.45 -4.17
CA MET A 209 2.99 4.30 -3.29
C MET A 209 2.23 5.41 -4.04
N THR A 210 2.79 5.92 -5.14
CA THR A 210 2.09 6.86 -6.04
C THR A 210 0.87 6.19 -6.68
N LEU A 211 0.98 4.92 -7.08
CA LEU A 211 -0.17 4.17 -7.55
C LEU A 211 -1.21 3.96 -6.45
N GLN A 212 -0.78 3.70 -5.21
CA GLN A 212 -1.71 3.62 -4.08
C GLN A 212 -2.46 4.93 -3.83
N ASP A 213 -1.82 6.08 -4.01
CA ASP A 213 -2.50 7.38 -3.95
C ASP A 213 -3.56 7.52 -5.04
N ALA A 214 -3.22 7.15 -6.27
CA ALA A 214 -4.13 7.20 -7.42
C ALA A 214 -5.30 6.21 -7.28
N PHE A 215 -5.05 5.05 -6.69
CA PHE A 215 -6.02 3.95 -6.58
C PHE A 215 -6.94 4.08 -5.37
N LEU A 216 -6.46 4.71 -4.30
CA LEU A 216 -7.15 4.82 -3.02
C LEU A 216 -7.10 6.26 -2.47
N PRO A 217 -7.66 7.25 -3.18
CA PRO A 217 -7.54 8.66 -2.82
C PRO A 217 -8.21 9.03 -1.49
N GLU A 218 -9.19 8.25 -1.04
CA GLU A 218 -9.91 8.48 0.23
C GLU A 218 -9.34 7.65 1.40
N ILE A 219 -8.42 6.71 1.15
CA ILE A 219 -7.84 5.88 2.20
C ILE A 219 -6.68 6.63 2.88
N PRO A 220 -6.64 6.65 4.22
CA PRO A 220 -5.52 7.25 4.95
C PRO A 220 -4.16 6.65 4.58
N ASP A 221 -3.17 7.51 4.44
CA ASP A 221 -1.80 7.15 4.04
C ASP A 221 -1.14 6.09 4.94
N TYR A 222 -1.40 6.13 6.26
CA TYR A 222 -0.84 5.14 7.18
C TYR A 222 -1.32 3.72 6.88
N LEU A 223 -2.56 3.55 6.37
CA LEU A 223 -3.06 2.23 5.96
C LEU A 223 -2.40 1.74 4.67
N LYS A 224 -2.12 2.64 3.71
CA LYS A 224 -1.38 2.32 2.47
C LYS A 224 0.04 1.82 2.78
N MET A 225 0.64 2.33 3.85
CA MET A 225 1.99 2.01 4.32
C MET A 225 2.07 0.79 5.27
N ASP A 226 0.96 0.17 5.63
CA ASP A 226 0.91 -0.84 6.71
C ASP A 226 1.42 -0.31 8.07
N TYR A 227 1.26 1.00 8.29
CA TYR A 227 1.64 1.68 9.52
C TYR A 227 0.47 1.81 10.49
N THR A 228 0.82 1.94 11.76
CA THR A 228 -0.03 2.64 12.74
C THR A 228 -0.02 4.15 12.46
N LYS A 229 -1.03 4.88 12.95
CA LYS A 229 -1.05 6.34 12.77
C LYS A 229 0.19 6.99 13.38
N GLU A 230 0.63 6.52 14.54
CA GLU A 230 1.80 7.01 15.27
C GLU A 230 3.10 6.82 14.48
N GLN A 231 3.26 5.67 13.80
CA GLN A 231 4.42 5.44 12.93
C GLN A 231 4.41 6.39 11.72
N TYR A 232 3.24 6.67 11.15
CA TYR A 232 3.17 7.60 10.03
C TYR A 232 3.46 9.04 10.47
N ASP A 233 2.88 9.47 11.60
CA ASP A 233 3.13 10.78 12.18
C ASP A 233 4.62 10.95 12.54
N TRP A 234 5.27 9.90 13.06
CA TRP A 234 6.72 9.92 13.32
C TRP A 234 7.53 10.09 12.03
N SER A 235 7.20 9.36 10.95
CA SER A 235 7.90 9.49 9.67
C SER A 235 7.78 10.90 9.09
N LYS A 236 6.59 11.51 9.20
CA LYS A 236 6.38 12.92 8.81
C LYS A 236 7.22 13.88 9.64
N ALA A 237 7.12 13.79 10.97
CA ALA A 237 7.85 14.67 11.88
C ALA A 237 9.38 14.55 11.73
N ASN A 238 9.88 13.41 11.23
CA ASN A 238 11.31 13.15 11.03
C ASN A 238 11.74 13.15 9.55
N GLU A 239 10.89 13.59 8.62
CA GLU A 239 11.15 13.51 7.17
C GLU A 239 12.49 14.14 6.79
N ALA A 240 12.74 15.36 7.30
CA ALA A 240 14.01 16.07 7.07
C ALA A 240 15.22 15.36 7.70
N ASN A 241 15.08 14.82 8.91
CA ASN A 241 16.15 14.10 9.60
C ASN A 241 16.53 12.80 8.86
N ILE A 242 15.53 12.04 8.42
CA ILE A 242 15.71 10.80 7.65
C ILE A 242 16.47 11.12 6.35
N TYR A 243 16.01 12.14 5.62
CA TYR A 243 16.63 12.54 4.37
C TYR A 243 18.08 13.02 4.56
N ASN A 244 18.34 13.86 5.56
CA ASN A 244 19.68 14.34 5.89
C ASN A 244 20.62 13.17 6.22
N TYR A 245 20.16 12.19 7.01
CA TYR A 245 20.95 11.00 7.30
C TYR A 245 21.33 10.24 6.01
N PHE A 246 20.40 10.07 5.06
CA PHE A 246 20.70 9.41 3.78
C PHE A 246 21.72 10.20 2.94
N VAL A 247 21.64 11.53 2.94
CA VAL A 247 22.56 12.40 2.19
C VAL A 247 23.95 12.43 2.82
N GLU A 248 24.04 12.73 4.12
CA GLU A 248 25.30 12.89 4.85
C GLU A 248 26.14 11.60 4.85
N ASN A 249 25.46 10.44 4.90
CA ASN A 249 26.12 9.13 4.83
C ASN A 249 26.30 8.62 3.39
N ASN A 250 26.02 9.44 2.37
CA ASN A 250 26.13 9.08 0.94
C ASN A 250 25.35 7.81 0.54
N LEU A 251 24.20 7.56 1.17
CA LEU A 251 23.44 6.32 0.99
C LEU A 251 22.59 6.33 -0.28
N ILE A 252 22.07 7.49 -0.69
CA ILE A 252 21.11 7.60 -1.81
C ILE A 252 21.63 6.92 -3.09
N PHE A 253 22.88 7.19 -3.46
CA PHE A 253 23.50 6.62 -4.67
C PHE A 253 24.38 5.40 -4.39
N GLY A 254 24.39 4.91 -3.15
CA GLY A 254 25.16 3.74 -2.73
C GLY A 254 24.54 2.43 -3.20
N ASP A 255 25.36 1.39 -3.24
CA ASP A 255 25.05 0.02 -3.69
C ASP A 255 25.14 -1.02 -2.55
N ASP A 256 25.15 -0.58 -1.29
CA ASP A 256 25.12 -1.46 -0.13
C ASP A 256 23.79 -2.19 -0.04
N HIS A 257 23.80 -3.49 -0.38
CA HIS A 257 22.62 -4.37 -0.34
C HIS A 257 21.91 -4.41 1.02
N ARG A 258 22.60 -4.07 2.12
CA ARG A 258 22.01 -4.03 3.46
C ARG A 258 21.01 -2.88 3.62
N LEU A 259 21.04 -1.87 2.75
CA LEU A 259 20.12 -0.71 2.84
C LEU A 259 18.66 -1.12 2.64
N ALA A 260 18.40 -2.15 1.84
CA ALA A 260 17.06 -2.72 1.70
C ALA A 260 16.55 -3.25 3.04
N GLU A 261 17.34 -4.09 3.72
CA GLU A 261 16.99 -4.64 5.03
C GLU A 261 16.88 -3.58 6.14
N ARG A 262 17.64 -2.49 6.04
CA ARG A 262 17.65 -1.42 7.06
C ARG A 262 16.47 -0.47 6.94
N PHE A 263 16.02 -0.17 5.71
CA PHE A 263 15.13 0.95 5.44
C PHE A 263 13.91 0.62 4.57
N ILE A 264 13.86 -0.55 3.93
CA ILE A 264 12.75 -0.95 3.03
C ILE A 264 12.00 -2.17 3.57
N ALA A 265 12.72 -3.19 4.04
CA ALA A 265 12.12 -4.42 4.54
C ALA A 265 11.20 -4.15 5.75
N PRO A 266 10.12 -4.94 5.91
CA PRO A 266 9.27 -4.85 7.09
C PRO A 266 10.06 -5.22 8.34
N GLY A 267 9.81 -4.50 9.43
CA GLY A 267 10.48 -4.70 10.70
C GLY A 267 9.78 -3.93 11.82
N PRO A 268 10.28 -4.06 13.07
CA PRO A 268 9.75 -3.26 14.17
C PRO A 268 10.10 -1.77 14.04
N PHE A 269 11.23 -1.46 13.40
CA PHE A 269 11.77 -0.12 13.20
C PHE A 269 12.83 -0.10 12.09
N SER A 270 13.30 1.08 11.67
CA SER A 270 14.39 1.26 10.72
C SER A 270 15.76 1.39 11.41
N LYS A 271 16.80 0.83 10.79
CA LYS A 271 18.14 0.65 11.41
C LYS A 271 19.10 1.77 10.99
N PHE A 272 19.12 2.89 11.72
CA PHE A 272 20.08 3.98 11.54
C PHE A 272 21.42 3.69 12.22
N TYR A 273 21.48 2.66 13.07
CA TYR A 273 22.62 2.36 13.95
C TYR A 273 22.92 3.50 14.93
N THR A 274 21.84 4.09 15.45
CA THR A 274 21.90 5.12 16.50
C THR A 274 20.86 4.82 17.57
N GLU A 275 20.79 5.64 18.61
CA GLU A 275 19.81 5.46 19.70
C GLU A 275 18.35 5.63 19.24
N ILE A 276 18.11 6.27 18.09
CA ILE A 276 16.75 6.49 17.58
C ILE A 276 16.10 5.20 17.05
N ASP A 277 16.88 4.16 16.72
CA ASP A 277 16.44 2.98 15.98
C ASP A 277 15.14 2.41 16.57
N ASN A 278 15.11 2.07 17.86
CA ASN A 278 13.94 1.47 18.52
C ASN A 278 12.68 2.36 18.54
N SER A 279 12.83 3.67 18.36
CA SER A 279 11.74 4.64 18.31
C SER A 279 11.34 5.05 16.89
N SER A 280 12.14 4.66 15.90
CA SER A 280 11.89 4.99 14.51
C SER A 280 10.75 4.17 13.93
N SER A 281 10.04 4.75 12.98
CA SER A 281 9.13 3.99 12.14
C SER A 281 9.90 2.96 11.32
N PRO A 282 9.28 1.82 10.98
CA PRO A 282 9.87 0.88 10.03
C PRO A 282 9.85 1.50 8.62
N MET A 283 10.42 0.83 7.63
CA MET A 283 10.24 1.12 6.19
C MET A 283 10.41 2.60 5.76
N VAL A 284 11.22 3.40 6.46
CA VAL A 284 11.39 4.85 6.19
C VAL A 284 11.96 5.17 4.80
N GLY A 285 12.61 4.19 4.16
CA GLY A 285 13.01 4.29 2.75
C GLY A 285 11.81 4.29 1.80
N ILE A 286 10.78 3.48 2.07
CA ILE A 286 9.53 3.52 1.29
C ILE A 286 8.87 4.89 1.45
N PHE A 287 8.77 5.39 2.68
CA PHE A 287 8.25 6.72 2.96
C PHE A 287 9.04 7.81 2.22
N THR A 288 10.37 7.81 2.32
CA THR A 288 11.24 8.77 1.62
C THR A 288 11.05 8.70 0.10
N GLY A 289 11.01 7.49 -0.47
CA GLY A 289 10.77 7.28 -1.89
C GLY A 289 9.43 7.83 -2.38
N TRP A 290 8.39 7.63 -1.57
CA TRP A 290 7.05 8.18 -1.82
C TRP A 290 7.04 9.71 -1.84
N GLN A 291 7.69 10.35 -0.86
CA GLN A 291 7.76 11.81 -0.79
C GLN A 291 8.57 12.40 -1.95
N ILE A 292 9.66 11.76 -2.38
CA ILE A 292 10.40 12.14 -3.59
C ILE A 292 9.48 12.13 -4.82
N CYS A 293 8.68 11.07 -4.99
CA CYS A 293 7.78 10.91 -6.13
C CYS A 293 6.63 11.94 -6.09
N ARG A 294 6.06 12.21 -4.91
CA ARG A 294 5.05 13.26 -4.71
C ARG A 294 5.60 14.63 -5.08
N GLU A 295 6.81 14.97 -4.62
CA GLU A 295 7.43 16.25 -4.94
C GLU A 295 7.74 16.39 -6.45
N TYR A 296 8.15 15.30 -7.11
CA TYR A 296 8.30 15.27 -8.57
C TYR A 296 6.97 15.61 -9.27
N LEU A 297 5.88 14.89 -8.96
CA LEU A 297 4.59 15.09 -9.63
C LEU A 297 3.94 16.45 -9.31
N LYS A 298 4.19 16.98 -8.12
CA LYS A 298 3.82 18.36 -7.75
C LYS A 298 4.54 19.40 -8.61
N LYS A 299 5.82 19.20 -8.92
CA LYS A 299 6.60 20.09 -9.80
C LYS A 299 6.33 19.90 -11.28
N LYS A 300 5.90 18.71 -11.67
CA LYS A 300 5.68 18.28 -13.06
C LYS A 300 4.24 17.75 -13.27
N PRO A 301 3.19 18.54 -12.96
CA PRO A 301 1.80 18.09 -12.98
C PRO A 301 1.30 17.63 -14.36
N GLU A 302 2.00 18.01 -15.43
CA GLU A 302 1.75 17.57 -16.80
C GLU A 302 2.23 16.13 -17.09
N THR A 303 3.07 15.55 -16.22
CA THR A 303 3.58 14.18 -16.40
C THR A 303 2.44 13.19 -16.23
N LYS A 304 2.13 12.42 -17.27
CA LYS A 304 1.12 11.37 -17.18
C LYS A 304 1.61 10.24 -16.27
N LEU A 305 0.71 9.69 -15.44
CA LEU A 305 1.04 8.63 -14.50
C LEU A 305 1.77 7.45 -15.17
N VAL A 306 1.27 6.95 -16.30
CA VAL A 306 1.88 5.82 -17.03
C VAL A 306 3.30 6.12 -17.52
N ASP A 307 3.57 7.37 -17.90
CA ASP A 307 4.89 7.79 -18.36
C ASP A 307 5.84 7.93 -17.16
N PHE A 308 5.37 8.51 -16.05
CA PHE A 308 6.09 8.62 -14.79
C PHE A 308 6.62 7.26 -14.28
N LEU A 309 5.79 6.21 -14.34
CA LEU A 309 6.18 4.87 -13.88
C LEU A 309 7.40 4.30 -14.64
N LYS A 310 7.62 4.73 -15.89
CA LYS A 310 8.71 4.26 -16.75
C LYS A 310 9.98 5.10 -16.65
N MET A 311 9.92 6.25 -15.98
CA MET A 311 11.06 7.16 -15.86
C MET A 311 12.19 6.56 -15.02
N ASP A 312 13.42 6.97 -15.30
CA ASP A 312 14.59 6.59 -14.51
C ASP A 312 14.53 7.16 -13.07
N ALA A 313 15.05 6.40 -12.11
CA ALA A 313 15.03 6.79 -10.71
C ALA A 313 15.88 8.03 -10.41
N THR A 314 17.07 8.11 -11.02
CA THR A 314 17.96 9.27 -10.88
C THR A 314 17.36 10.50 -11.53
N GLN A 315 16.69 10.35 -12.68
CA GLN A 315 15.94 11.44 -13.31
C GLN A 315 14.85 11.98 -12.39
N ILE A 316 13.96 11.11 -11.88
CA ILE A 316 12.89 11.51 -10.95
C ILE A 316 13.48 12.25 -9.75
N PHE A 317 14.53 11.69 -9.13
CA PHE A 317 15.16 12.30 -7.95
C PHE A 317 15.72 13.70 -8.23
N ASN A 318 16.47 13.86 -9.31
CA ASN A 318 17.09 15.13 -9.68
C ASN A 318 16.04 16.19 -10.02
N GLU A 319 15.02 15.82 -10.79
CA GLU A 319 13.95 16.74 -11.19
C GLU A 319 12.97 17.06 -10.05
N ALA A 320 12.78 16.14 -9.10
CA ALA A 320 12.04 16.40 -7.88
C ALA A 320 12.69 17.51 -7.06
N GLY A 321 14.03 17.63 -7.09
CA GLY A 321 14.76 18.59 -6.26
C GLY A 321 14.36 18.49 -4.77
N TYR A 322 14.10 17.26 -4.32
CA TYR A 322 13.54 16.95 -3.01
C TYR A 322 14.51 17.36 -1.89
N LYS A 323 14.04 18.26 -1.02
CA LYS A 323 14.79 18.85 0.10
C LYS A 323 13.80 19.19 1.22
N PRO A 324 13.33 18.19 1.98
CA PRO A 324 12.43 18.43 3.10
C PRO A 324 13.08 19.38 4.10
N LYS A 325 12.27 20.28 4.65
CA LYS A 325 12.71 21.24 5.67
C LYS A 325 12.31 20.72 7.04
N LEU A 326 13.12 21.01 8.05
CA LEU A 326 12.69 20.83 9.43
C LEU A 326 11.47 21.74 9.65
N GLU A 327 10.38 21.18 10.15
CA GLU A 327 9.26 22.00 10.65
C GLU A 327 9.79 22.77 11.87
N GLU A 328 9.71 24.10 11.82
CA GLU A 328 10.13 25.01 12.90
C GLU A 328 9.12 25.05 14.05
#